data_AF-A0A9P5YK48-F1
#
_entry.id   AF-A0A9P5YK48-F1
#
_cell.length_a   1.000
_cell.length_b   1.000
_cell.length_c   1.000
_cell.angle_alpha   90.00
_cell.angle_beta   90.00
_cell.angle_gamma   90.00
#
_symmetry.space_group_name_H-M   'P 1'
#
loop_
_entity.id
_entity.type
_entity.pdbx_description
1 polymer ?
#
loop_
_entity_poly.entity_id
_entity_poly.type
_entity_poly.pdbx_seq_one_letter_code
_entity_poly.pdbx_strand_id
1 'polypeptide(L)'
;MIREDIAAKSFQYSHVKRKAPTKGVATRALATAHLKAQRIIHLTRLYRHNRLKLVQLGADNAALSTFKELTPTDVKASTAVMDPNQHHSKQLELSWIWQMDAEGGANSPAGLLEFQRIHYLRARANRLRWTEELSYASHEMEWTIRFYLHHANVWQQRSDNQAEEGNAGAVSYALRKSAMWKELVPLAENQFRKANPNYRSPYL
;
A
#
# COMPACT_ATOMS: atom_id res chain seq x y z
N MET A 1 6.20 -19.35 10.94
CA MET A 1 6.90 -20.26 9.98
C MET A 1 8.03 -19.51 9.26
N ILE A 2 9.05 -20.18 8.71
CA ILE A 2 10.22 -19.53 8.05
C ILE A 2 9.78 -18.52 6.98
N ARG A 3 8.78 -18.87 6.15
CA ARG A 3 8.21 -18.01 5.10
C ARG A 3 7.69 -16.68 5.66
N GLU A 4 6.91 -16.73 6.75
CA GLU A 4 6.33 -15.54 7.40
C GLU A 4 7.39 -14.60 7.96
N ASP A 5 8.45 -15.15 8.58
CA ASP A 5 9.52 -14.32 9.13
C ASP A 5 10.36 -13.67 8.02
N ILE A 6 10.57 -14.35 6.88
CA ILE A 6 11.21 -13.75 5.70
C ILE A 6 10.32 -12.65 5.11
N ALA A 7 9.02 -12.88 4.94
CA ALA A 7 8.07 -11.89 4.43
C ALA A 7 8.01 -10.66 5.34
N ALA A 8 7.89 -10.87 6.66
CA ALA A 8 7.86 -9.79 7.64
C ALA A 8 9.15 -8.97 7.64
N LYS A 9 10.33 -9.62 7.60
CA LYS A 9 11.62 -8.92 7.47
C LYS A 9 11.66 -8.06 6.20
N SER A 10 11.19 -8.61 5.07
CA SER A 10 11.16 -7.91 3.78
C SER A 10 10.26 -6.68 3.84
N PHE A 11 9.05 -6.84 4.39
CA PHE A 11 8.08 -5.76 4.60
C PHE A 11 8.64 -4.61 5.45
N GLN A 12 9.38 -4.93 6.52
CA GLN A 12 10.04 -3.91 7.34
C GLN A 12 11.03 -3.06 6.53
N TYR A 13 11.80 -3.67 5.63
CA TYR A 13 12.72 -2.92 4.77
C TYR A 13 12.01 -2.12 3.68
N SER A 14 11.02 -2.71 3.00
CA SER A 14 10.40 -2.10 1.82
C SER A 14 9.34 -1.05 2.15
N HIS A 15 8.43 -1.33 3.08
CA HIS A 15 7.30 -0.44 3.38
C HIS A 15 7.56 0.45 4.58
N VAL A 16 8.14 -0.10 5.65
CA VAL A 16 8.30 0.66 6.90
C VAL A 16 9.53 1.54 6.85
N LYS A 17 10.72 0.98 6.59
CA LYS A 17 11.98 1.73 6.61
C LYS A 17 12.09 2.73 5.46
N ARG A 18 11.76 2.34 4.22
CA ARG A 18 11.87 3.24 3.05
C ARG A 18 10.92 4.44 3.12
N LYS A 19 9.75 4.28 3.75
CA LYS A 19 8.75 5.35 3.90
C LYS A 19 8.73 5.94 5.32
N ALA A 20 9.77 5.71 6.11
CA ALA A 20 9.79 6.15 7.50
C ALA A 20 9.79 7.69 7.57
N PRO A 21 8.80 8.32 8.23
CA PRO A 21 8.73 9.77 8.34
C PRO A 21 9.77 10.34 9.31
N THR A 22 10.28 9.52 10.24
CA THR A 22 11.25 9.93 11.26
C THR A 22 12.34 8.89 11.47
N LYS A 23 13.49 9.35 12.00
CA LYS A 23 14.62 8.48 12.35
C LYS A 23 14.20 7.40 13.37
N GLY A 24 13.37 7.74 14.36
CA GLY A 24 12.90 6.79 15.37
C GLY A 24 12.11 5.61 14.79
N VAL A 25 11.23 5.88 13.81
CA VAL A 25 10.48 4.83 13.09
C VAL A 25 11.43 3.95 12.29
N ALA A 26 12.41 4.54 11.60
CA ALA A 26 13.42 3.80 10.85
C ALA A 26 14.27 2.88 11.74
N THR A 27 14.69 3.35 12.92
CA THR A 27 15.47 2.57 13.88
C THR A 27 14.66 1.40 14.45
N ARG A 28 13.39 1.62 14.80
CA ARG A 28 12.49 0.55 15.28
C ARG A 28 12.26 -0.51 14.20
N ALA A 29 12.04 -0.10 12.95
CA ALA A 29 11.91 -1.02 11.82
C ALA A 29 13.18 -1.85 11.58
N LEU A 30 14.35 -1.26 11.85
CA LEU A 30 15.64 -1.96 11.77
C LEU A 30 15.76 -3.00 12.89
N ALA A 31 15.41 -2.64 14.13
CA ALA A 31 15.41 -3.55 15.27
C ALA A 31 14.48 -4.75 15.06
N THR A 32 13.25 -4.52 14.56
CA THR A 32 12.31 -5.60 14.23
C THR A 32 12.85 -6.47 13.10
N ALA A 33 13.45 -5.90 12.05
CA ALA A 33 14.08 -6.65 10.98
C ALA A 33 15.26 -7.51 11.46
N HIS A 34 16.05 -7.03 12.42
CA HIS A 34 17.12 -7.81 13.06
C HIS A 34 16.60 -8.99 13.87
N LEU A 35 15.57 -8.79 14.69
CA LEU A 35 14.93 -9.88 15.44
C LEU A 35 14.40 -10.96 14.49
N LYS A 36 13.76 -10.55 13.39
CA LYS A 36 13.32 -11.49 12.35
C LYS A 36 14.50 -12.20 11.68
N ALA A 37 15.60 -11.51 11.39
CA ALA A 37 16.79 -12.13 10.83
C ALA A 37 17.39 -13.22 11.74
N GLN A 38 17.49 -12.97 13.05
CA GLN A 38 17.97 -13.95 14.02
C GLN A 38 17.05 -15.18 14.09
N ARG A 39 15.73 -14.95 14.09
CA ARG A 39 14.74 -16.03 14.09
C ARG A 39 14.81 -16.87 12.81
N ILE A 40 14.97 -16.24 11.65
CA ILE A 40 15.18 -16.94 10.37
C ILE A 40 16.40 -17.84 10.45
N ILE A 41 17.55 -17.33 10.92
CA ILE A 41 18.78 -18.12 11.08
C ILE A 41 18.55 -19.33 11.98
N HIS A 42 17.89 -19.13 13.12
CA HIS A 42 17.58 -20.22 14.04
C HIS A 42 16.69 -21.29 13.41
N LEU A 43 15.57 -20.89 12.78
CA LEU A 43 14.64 -21.82 12.14
C LEU A 43 15.28 -22.56 10.96
N THR A 44 16.12 -21.88 10.16
CA THR A 44 16.89 -22.51 9.08
C THR A 44 17.84 -23.58 9.61
N ARG A 45 18.55 -23.30 10.72
CA ARG A 45 19.43 -24.28 11.37
C ARG A 45 18.65 -25.49 11.89
N LEU A 46 17.54 -25.24 12.57
CA LEU A 46 16.67 -26.29 13.10
C LEU A 46 16.11 -27.18 11.98
N TYR A 47 15.63 -26.57 10.89
CA TYR A 47 15.14 -27.30 9.72
C TYR A 47 16.23 -28.18 9.11
N ARG A 48 17.43 -27.62 8.87
CA ARG A 48 18.57 -28.37 8.33
C ARG A 48 18.96 -29.53 9.25
N HIS A 49 19.02 -29.30 10.56
CA HIS A 49 19.33 -30.34 11.53
C HIS A 49 18.32 -31.48 11.49
N ASN A 50 17.02 -31.16 11.53
CA ASN A 50 15.96 -32.15 11.50
C ASN A 50 15.96 -32.94 10.18
N ARG A 51 16.20 -32.28 9.04
CA ARG A 51 16.34 -32.95 7.74
C ARG A 51 17.53 -33.92 7.72
N LEU A 52 18.68 -33.52 8.26
CA LEU A 52 19.84 -34.42 8.39
C LEU A 52 19.49 -35.65 9.23
N LYS A 53 18.71 -35.48 10.30
CA LYS A 53 18.22 -36.60 11.12
C LYS A 53 17.26 -37.51 10.35
N LEU A 54 16.35 -36.95 9.56
CA LEU A 54 15.46 -37.74 8.68
C LEU A 54 16.26 -38.59 7.68
N VAL A 55 17.32 -38.03 7.09
CA VAL A 55 18.22 -38.77 6.19
C VAL A 55 18.97 -39.88 6.94
N GLN A 56 19.49 -39.58 8.14
CA GLN A 56 20.19 -40.55 8.98
C GLN A 56 19.30 -41.72 9.43
N LEU A 57 18.01 -41.46 9.64
CA LEU A 57 17.02 -42.47 10.02
C LEU A 57 16.49 -43.29 8.83
N GLY A 58 16.96 -43.02 7.61
CA GLY A 58 16.53 -43.76 6.42
C GLY A 58 15.10 -43.46 5.99
N ALA A 59 14.63 -42.22 6.17
CA ALA A 59 13.28 -41.82 5.75
C ALA A 59 13.04 -42.07 4.25
N ASP A 60 11.80 -42.42 3.92
CA ASP A 60 11.38 -42.74 2.55
C ASP A 60 11.56 -41.54 1.59
N ASN A 61 11.74 -41.83 0.31
CA ASN A 61 11.90 -40.85 -0.76
C ASN A 61 10.69 -39.92 -0.87
N ALA A 62 9.48 -40.39 -0.53
CA ALA A 62 8.31 -39.55 -0.43
C ALA A 62 8.52 -38.42 0.60
N ALA A 63 8.97 -38.75 1.81
CA ALA A 63 9.25 -37.78 2.85
C ALA A 63 10.40 -36.81 2.48
N LEU A 64 11.44 -37.31 1.80
CA LEU A 64 12.57 -36.48 1.35
C LEU A 64 12.19 -35.54 0.20
N SER A 65 11.18 -35.90 -0.62
CA SER A 65 10.65 -35.03 -1.67
C SER A 65 9.79 -33.89 -1.12
N THR A 66 9.07 -34.14 -0.02
CA THR A 66 8.33 -33.11 0.73
C THR A 66 9.29 -32.18 1.47
N PHE A 67 10.27 -32.72 2.19
CA PHE A 67 11.25 -31.95 2.95
C PHE A 67 12.54 -31.71 2.15
N LYS A 68 12.45 -30.83 1.15
CA LYS A 68 13.57 -30.43 0.28
C LYS A 68 14.72 -29.78 1.05
N GLU A 69 15.91 -29.83 0.46
CA GLU A 69 17.09 -29.17 1.02
C GLU A 69 16.94 -27.65 0.98
N LEU A 70 17.27 -26.99 2.10
CA LEU A 70 17.15 -25.54 2.24
C LEU A 70 18.52 -24.87 2.01
N THR A 71 18.68 -24.25 0.85
CA THR A 71 19.91 -23.52 0.49
C THR A 71 19.87 -22.07 1.02
N PRO A 72 21.01 -21.38 1.16
CA PRO A 72 21.03 -19.98 1.56
C PRO A 72 20.28 -19.06 0.57
N THR A 73 20.24 -19.42 -0.71
CA THR A 73 19.53 -18.69 -1.76
C THR A 73 18.01 -18.76 -1.59
N ASP A 74 17.49 -19.87 -1.07
CA ASP A 74 16.05 -20.06 -0.82
C ASP A 74 15.51 -19.09 0.24
N VAL A 75 16.34 -18.77 1.24
CA VAL A 75 15.98 -17.90 2.37
C VAL A 75 16.04 -16.41 1.99
N LYS A 76 16.58 -16.09 0.81
CA LYS A 76 16.65 -14.71 0.33
C LYS A 76 15.24 -14.21 0.00
N ALA A 77 14.90 -13.05 0.53
CA ALA A 77 13.66 -12.37 0.20
C ALA A 77 13.59 -12.07 -1.30
N SER A 78 12.60 -12.64 -1.99
CA SER A 78 12.35 -12.32 -3.39
C SER A 78 11.55 -11.03 -3.50
N THR A 79 12.05 -10.07 -4.29
CA THR A 79 11.33 -8.84 -4.62
C THR A 79 10.04 -9.12 -5.40
N ALA A 80 9.96 -10.26 -6.11
CA ALA A 80 8.76 -10.67 -6.84
C ALA A 80 7.55 -10.94 -5.93
N VAL A 81 7.77 -11.30 -4.66
CA VAL A 81 6.69 -11.45 -3.67
C VAL A 81 6.14 -10.08 -3.24
N MET A 82 7.00 -9.05 -3.23
CA MET A 82 6.63 -7.71 -2.78
C MET A 82 5.89 -6.91 -3.85
N ASP A 83 6.22 -7.11 -5.12
CA ASP A 83 5.52 -6.50 -6.25
C ASP A 83 5.24 -7.57 -7.32
N PRO A 84 4.09 -8.26 -7.23
CA PRO A 84 3.73 -9.35 -8.14
C PRO A 84 3.63 -8.90 -9.61
N ASN A 85 3.43 -7.60 -9.84
CA ASN A 85 3.20 -7.01 -11.16
C ASN A 85 4.44 -6.30 -11.72
N GLN A 86 5.61 -6.43 -11.09
CA GLN A 86 6.83 -5.81 -11.59
C GLN A 86 7.19 -6.36 -12.98
N HIS A 87 7.50 -5.47 -13.93
CA HIS A 87 7.99 -5.85 -15.26
C HIS A 87 9.24 -6.77 -15.13
N HIS A 88 9.28 -7.86 -15.89
CA HIS A 88 10.27 -8.97 -15.82
C HIS A 88 10.12 -9.97 -14.65
N SER A 89 9.00 -9.96 -13.91
CA SER A 89 8.74 -10.97 -12.87
C SER A 89 8.81 -12.42 -13.37
N LYS A 90 8.55 -12.66 -14.67
CA LYS A 90 8.63 -13.99 -15.31
C LYS A 90 10.02 -14.64 -15.26
N GLN A 91 11.10 -13.88 -15.08
CA GLN A 91 12.48 -14.41 -15.00
C GLN A 91 12.91 -14.72 -13.57
N LEU A 92 12.17 -14.28 -12.55
CA LEU A 92 12.50 -14.52 -11.16
C LEU A 92 11.88 -15.85 -10.71
N GLU A 93 12.65 -16.94 -10.80
CA GLU A 93 12.26 -18.21 -10.20
C GLU A 93 12.15 -18.05 -8.68
N LEU A 94 10.93 -18.19 -8.17
CA LEU A 94 10.65 -18.22 -6.73
C LEU A 94 11.15 -19.55 -6.17
N SER A 95 11.92 -19.49 -5.08
CA SER A 95 12.35 -20.67 -4.34
C SER A 95 11.15 -21.58 -4.02
N TRP A 96 11.40 -22.89 -3.92
CA TRP A 96 10.40 -23.88 -3.55
C TRP A 96 9.72 -23.58 -2.20
N ILE A 97 10.39 -22.82 -1.32
CA ILE A 97 9.78 -22.30 -0.08
C ILE A 97 8.73 -21.21 -0.32
N TRP A 98 8.41 -20.84 -1.55
CA TRP A 98 7.33 -19.91 -1.90
C TRP A 98 6.31 -20.52 -2.84
N GLN A 99 6.62 -21.69 -3.40
CA GLN A 99 5.69 -22.45 -4.22
C GLN A 99 4.57 -22.97 -3.32
N MET A 100 3.33 -22.89 -3.82
CA MET A 100 2.15 -23.45 -3.16
C MET A 100 2.14 -24.96 -3.39
N ASP A 101 1.93 -25.71 -2.32
CA ASP A 101 1.64 -27.15 -2.41
C ASP A 101 0.18 -27.31 -2.84
N ALA A 102 -0.08 -27.05 -4.13
CA ALA A 102 -1.30 -27.56 -4.75
C ALA A 102 -1.09 -29.06 -4.93
N GLU A 103 -2.05 -29.90 -4.55
CA GLU A 103 -1.99 -31.34 -4.82
C GLU A 103 -1.80 -31.54 -6.34
N GLY A 104 -0.63 -32.05 -6.75
CA GLY A 104 -0.20 -32.14 -8.16
C GLY A 104 0.86 -31.11 -8.62
N GLY A 105 1.30 -30.21 -7.75
CA GLY A 105 2.34 -29.21 -8.01
C GLY A 105 1.82 -27.91 -8.64
N ALA A 106 2.67 -26.88 -8.67
CA ALA A 106 2.34 -25.56 -9.23
C ALA A 106 2.00 -25.57 -10.74
N ASN A 107 2.40 -26.62 -11.46
CA ASN A 107 2.08 -26.85 -12.87
C ASN A 107 0.89 -27.79 -13.09
N SER A 108 0.19 -28.20 -12.03
CA SER A 108 -1.08 -28.90 -12.18
C SER A 108 -2.12 -27.98 -12.84
N PRO A 109 -3.02 -28.51 -13.69
CA PRO A 109 -4.07 -27.71 -14.29
C PRO A 109 -4.96 -27.05 -13.23
N ALA A 110 -5.20 -27.73 -12.09
CA ALA A 110 -5.95 -27.18 -10.96
C ALA A 110 -5.21 -26.01 -10.29
N GLY A 111 -3.91 -26.13 -10.03
CA GLY A 111 -3.09 -25.06 -9.46
C GLY A 111 -2.99 -23.84 -10.39
N LEU A 112 -2.87 -24.06 -11.70
CA LEU A 112 -2.84 -22.99 -12.69
C LEU A 112 -4.18 -22.25 -12.79
N LEU A 113 -5.31 -22.98 -12.75
CA LEU A 113 -6.64 -22.39 -12.74
C LEU A 113 -6.89 -21.55 -11.48
N GLU A 114 -6.49 -22.03 -10.31
CA GLU A 114 -6.64 -21.27 -9.06
C GLU A 114 -5.75 -20.01 -9.07
N PHE A 115 -4.52 -20.12 -9.59
CA PHE A 115 -3.65 -18.96 -9.80
C PHE A 115 -4.29 -17.92 -10.73
N GLN A 116 -4.79 -18.34 -11.90
CA GLN A 116 -5.48 -17.46 -12.85
C GLN A 116 -6.71 -16.81 -12.23
N ARG A 117 -7.50 -17.56 -11.46
CA ARG A 117 -8.67 -17.05 -10.73
C ARG A 117 -8.28 -15.97 -9.73
N ILE A 118 -7.26 -16.19 -8.91
CA ILE A 118 -6.77 -15.21 -7.94
C ILE A 118 -6.28 -13.95 -8.65
N HIS A 119 -5.51 -14.10 -9.73
CA HIS A 119 -5.03 -12.96 -10.52
C HIS A 119 -6.17 -12.16 -11.14
N TYR A 120 -7.17 -12.84 -11.70
CA TYR A 120 -8.37 -12.20 -12.22
C TYR A 120 -9.14 -11.45 -11.12
N LEU A 121 -9.36 -12.06 -9.95
CA LEU A 121 -10.06 -11.42 -8.84
C LEU A 121 -9.31 -10.18 -8.33
N ARG A 122 -7.98 -10.24 -8.22
CA ARG A 122 -7.14 -9.08 -7.85
C ARG A 122 -7.21 -7.97 -8.90
N ALA A 123 -7.11 -8.30 -10.18
CA ALA A 123 -7.21 -7.33 -11.26
C ALA A 123 -8.60 -6.66 -11.30
N ARG A 124 -9.66 -7.46 -11.11
CA ARG A 124 -11.04 -6.96 -11.01
C ARG A 124 -11.22 -6.05 -9.80
N ALA A 125 -10.72 -6.44 -8.62
CA ALA A 125 -10.79 -5.64 -7.41
C ALA A 125 -10.04 -4.30 -7.56
N ASN A 126 -8.84 -4.32 -8.16
CA ASN A 126 -8.10 -3.09 -8.45
C ASN A 126 -8.86 -2.18 -9.42
N ARG A 127 -9.44 -2.73 -10.49
CA ARG A 127 -10.28 -1.96 -11.42
C ARG A 127 -11.46 -1.31 -10.69
N LEU A 128 -12.19 -2.08 -9.88
CA LEU A 128 -13.33 -1.57 -9.11
C LEU A 128 -12.90 -0.45 -8.15
N ARG A 129 -11.81 -0.66 -7.42
CA ARG A 129 -11.24 0.36 -6.55
C ARG A 129 -10.85 1.63 -7.31
N TRP A 130 -10.21 1.52 -8.46
CA TRP A 130 -9.83 2.68 -9.28
C TRP A 130 -11.06 3.42 -9.81
N THR A 131 -12.12 2.69 -10.17
CA THR A 131 -13.39 3.32 -10.56
C THR A 131 -14.05 4.06 -9.40
N GLU A 132 -14.00 3.51 -8.19
CA GLU A 132 -14.47 4.18 -6.97
C GLU A 132 -13.62 5.42 -6.65
N GLU A 133 -12.29 5.30 -6.66
CA GLU A 133 -11.36 6.42 -6.40
C GLU A 133 -11.56 7.56 -7.40
N LEU A 134 -11.80 7.27 -8.68
CA LEU A 134 -12.11 8.29 -9.69
C LEU A 134 -13.44 9.01 -9.40
N SER A 135 -14.45 8.26 -8.95
CA SER A 135 -15.73 8.83 -8.50
C SER A 135 -15.51 9.74 -7.28
N TYR A 136 -14.80 9.28 -6.25
CA TYR A 136 -14.52 10.08 -5.05
C TYR A 136 -13.73 11.34 -5.37
N ALA A 137 -12.65 11.23 -6.16
CA ALA A 137 -11.86 12.40 -6.55
C ALA A 137 -12.71 13.45 -7.28
N SER A 138 -13.68 13.02 -8.10
CA SER A 138 -14.60 13.95 -8.79
C SER A 138 -15.51 14.69 -7.80
N HIS A 139 -16.07 13.98 -6.80
CA HIS A 139 -16.87 14.60 -5.75
C HIS A 139 -16.04 15.49 -4.81
N GLU A 140 -14.80 15.11 -4.50
CA GLU A 140 -13.88 15.91 -3.68
C GLU A 140 -13.55 17.26 -4.34
N MET A 141 -13.39 17.30 -5.66
CA MET A 141 -13.22 18.55 -6.41
C MET A 141 -14.43 19.48 -6.21
N GLU A 142 -15.64 18.94 -6.33
CA GLU A 142 -16.87 19.69 -6.12
C GLU A 142 -17.01 20.19 -4.67
N TRP A 143 -16.77 19.30 -3.70
CA TRP A 143 -16.81 19.63 -2.27
C TRP A 143 -15.78 20.69 -1.90
N THR A 144 -14.59 20.67 -2.51
CA THR A 144 -13.55 21.68 -2.26
C THR A 144 -14.03 23.08 -2.65
N ILE A 145 -14.71 23.22 -3.79
CA ILE A 145 -15.30 24.50 -4.21
C ILE A 145 -16.42 24.94 -3.24
N ARG A 146 -17.34 24.03 -2.91
CA ARG A 146 -18.41 24.31 -1.94
C ARG A 146 -17.85 24.74 -0.57
N PHE A 147 -16.75 24.12 -0.14
CA PHE A 147 -16.06 24.45 1.09
C PHE A 147 -15.47 25.87 1.07
N TYR A 148 -14.81 26.27 -0.02
CA TYR A 148 -14.29 27.64 -0.17
C TYR A 148 -15.41 28.69 -0.15
N LEU A 149 -16.52 28.43 -0.85
CA LEU A 149 -17.68 29.32 -0.80
C LEU A 149 -18.29 29.41 0.59
N HIS A 150 -18.46 28.28 1.26
CA HIS A 150 -18.98 28.24 2.61
C HIS A 150 -18.12 29.12 3.53
N HIS A 151 -16.79 28.98 3.47
CA HIS A 151 -15.90 29.83 4.24
C HIS A 151 -15.93 31.30 3.85
N ALA A 152 -16.01 31.62 2.55
CA ALA A 152 -16.19 32.98 2.10
C ALA A 152 -17.45 33.62 2.72
N ASN A 153 -18.58 32.89 2.71
CA ASN A 153 -19.83 33.34 3.30
C ASN A 153 -19.74 33.49 4.83
N VAL A 154 -19.13 32.52 5.53
CA VAL A 154 -18.91 32.60 6.99
C VAL A 154 -18.10 33.84 7.36
N TRP A 155 -17.04 34.17 6.60
CA TRP A 155 -16.26 35.38 6.84
C TRP A 155 -17.00 36.66 6.46
N GLN A 156 -17.87 36.61 5.45
CA GLN A 156 -18.77 37.71 5.11
C GLN A 156 -19.74 38.01 6.26
N GLN A 157 -20.44 37.00 6.77
CA GLN A 157 -21.36 37.14 7.91
C GLN A 157 -20.66 37.68 9.16
N ARG A 158 -19.42 37.23 9.43
CA ARG A 158 -18.61 37.78 10.52
C ARG A 158 -18.29 39.26 10.34
N SER A 159 -18.02 39.69 9.10
CA SER A 159 -17.83 41.11 8.79
C SER A 159 -19.10 41.90 9.09
N ASP A 160 -20.25 41.40 8.65
CA ASP A 160 -21.53 42.08 8.80
C ASP A 160 -21.87 42.25 10.30
N ASN A 161 -21.71 41.18 11.10
CA ASN A 161 -21.90 41.25 12.56
C ASN A 161 -20.96 42.25 13.25
N GLN A 162 -19.68 42.30 12.85
CA GLN A 162 -18.70 43.22 13.45
C GLN A 162 -18.92 44.68 13.00
N ALA A 163 -19.56 44.89 11.85
CA ALA A 163 -19.95 46.22 11.40
C ALA A 163 -21.08 46.78 12.28
N GLU A 164 -22.02 45.94 12.71
CA GLU A 164 -23.05 46.32 13.69
C GLU A 164 -22.46 46.70 15.06
N GLU A 165 -21.37 46.03 15.47
CA GLU A 165 -20.63 46.32 16.72
C GLU A 165 -19.69 47.55 16.61
N GLY A 166 -19.50 48.13 15.42
CA GLY A 166 -18.66 49.32 15.20
C GLY A 166 -17.15 49.06 15.17
N ASN A 167 -16.69 47.80 15.06
CA ASN A 167 -15.27 47.45 15.05
C ASN A 167 -14.68 47.42 13.63
N ALA A 168 -14.33 48.59 13.10
CA ALA A 168 -13.81 48.75 11.73
C ALA A 168 -12.58 47.87 11.41
N GLY A 169 -11.71 47.63 12.40
CA GLY A 169 -10.54 46.77 12.24
C GLY A 169 -10.92 45.31 11.96
N ALA A 170 -11.83 44.76 12.78
CA ALA A 170 -12.34 43.41 12.62
C ALA A 170 -13.09 43.21 11.30
N VAL A 171 -13.90 44.21 10.90
CA VAL A 171 -14.60 44.23 9.60
C VAL A 171 -13.62 44.11 8.44
N SER A 172 -12.59 44.96 8.39
CA SER A 172 -11.60 44.95 7.30
C SER A 172 -10.87 43.61 7.19
N TYR A 173 -10.54 42.99 8.32
CA TYR A 173 -9.90 41.68 8.35
C TYR A 173 -10.83 40.57 7.85
N ALA A 174 -12.08 40.57 8.31
CA ALA A 174 -13.08 39.58 7.89
C ALA A 174 -13.38 39.67 6.39
N LEU A 175 -13.52 40.89 5.85
CA LEU A 175 -13.67 41.10 4.40
C LEU A 175 -12.47 40.60 3.61
N ARG A 176 -11.24 40.86 4.09
CA ARG A 176 -10.02 40.33 3.47
C ARG A 176 -10.02 38.80 3.43
N LYS A 177 -10.49 38.14 4.49
CA LYS A 177 -10.62 36.68 4.53
C LYS A 177 -11.71 36.18 3.57
N SER A 178 -12.86 36.83 3.53
CA SER A 178 -13.93 36.52 2.57
C SER A 178 -13.42 36.61 1.12
N ALA A 179 -12.71 37.69 0.78
CA ALA A 179 -12.11 37.87 -0.55
C ALA A 179 -11.08 36.78 -0.88
N MET A 180 -10.17 36.46 0.05
CA MET A 180 -9.18 35.38 -0.12
C MET A 180 -9.85 34.05 -0.48
N TRP A 181 -10.91 33.65 0.23
CA TRP A 181 -11.61 32.39 -0.05
C TRP A 181 -12.32 32.42 -1.41
N LYS A 182 -12.88 33.58 -1.81
CA LYS A 182 -13.47 33.76 -3.14
C LYS A 182 -12.42 33.66 -4.25
N GLU A 183 -11.19 34.12 -4.04
CA GLU A 183 -10.10 34.02 -5.02
C GLU A 183 -9.61 32.57 -5.23
N LEU A 184 -9.68 31.72 -4.20
CA LEU A 184 -9.27 30.31 -4.30
C LEU A 184 -10.20 29.49 -5.21
N VAL A 185 -11.46 29.90 -5.34
CA VAL A 185 -12.45 29.24 -6.20
C VAL A 185 -11.98 29.15 -7.66
N PRO A 186 -11.79 30.26 -8.41
CA PRO A 186 -11.44 30.18 -9.82
C PRO A 186 -10.07 29.52 -10.05
N LEU A 187 -9.15 29.63 -9.09
CA LEU A 187 -7.87 28.93 -9.14
C LEU A 187 -8.04 27.42 -9.09
N ALA A 188 -8.83 26.92 -8.13
CA ALA A 188 -9.11 25.50 -7.99
C ALA A 188 -9.90 24.97 -9.20
N GLU A 189 -10.92 25.69 -9.66
CA GLU A 189 -11.68 25.29 -10.86
C GLU A 189 -10.81 25.15 -12.10
N ASN A 190 -9.90 26.09 -12.33
CA ASN A 190 -8.98 26.02 -13.47
C ASN A 190 -8.05 24.80 -13.37
N GLN A 191 -7.64 24.41 -12.17
CA GLN A 191 -6.87 23.19 -11.97
C GLN A 191 -7.73 21.93 -12.16
N PHE A 192 -8.96 21.92 -11.64
CA PHE A 192 -9.87 20.78 -11.74
C PHE A 192 -10.31 20.52 -13.19
N ARG A 193 -10.62 21.55 -13.97
CA ARG A 193 -10.93 21.42 -15.41
C ARG A 193 -9.75 20.85 -16.21
N LYS A 194 -8.51 21.19 -15.83
CA LYS A 194 -7.31 20.63 -16.46
C LYS A 194 -7.07 19.17 -16.08
N ALA A 195 -7.36 18.81 -14.83
CA ALA A 195 -7.12 17.46 -14.31
C ALA A 195 -8.24 16.47 -14.70
N ASN A 196 -9.49 16.92 -14.76
CA ASN A 196 -10.66 16.11 -15.04
C ASN A 196 -11.54 16.79 -16.11
N PRO A 197 -11.51 16.33 -17.38
CA PRO A 197 -12.33 16.88 -18.46
C PRO A 197 -13.85 16.82 -18.20
N ASN A 198 -14.28 15.88 -17.35
CA ASN A 198 -15.68 15.71 -16.97
C ASN A 198 -16.09 16.54 -15.75
N TYR A 199 -15.16 17.32 -15.18
CA TYR A 199 -15.45 18.17 -14.03
C TYR A 199 -16.55 19.17 -14.37
N ARG A 200 -17.60 19.18 -13.54
CA ARG A 200 -18.66 20.18 -13.59
C ARG A 200 -18.54 21.07 -12.39
N SER A 201 -18.55 22.36 -12.66
CA SER A 201 -18.58 23.36 -11.62
C SER A 201 -19.91 23.29 -10.87
N PRO A 202 -19.94 23.35 -9.53
CA PRO A 202 -21.17 23.42 -8.76
C PRO A 202 -21.91 24.78 -8.87
N TYR A 203 -21.38 25.74 -9.65
CA TYR A 203 -22.01 27.04 -9.90
C TYR A 203 -23.08 27.04 -11.01
N LEU A 204 -23.16 25.99 -11.82
CA LEU A 204 -24.03 25.85 -12.99
C LEU A 204 -24.88 24.58 -12.87
#